data_AF-A0A9D0AAN7-F1
#
_entry.id   AF-A0A9D0AAN7-F1
#
_cell.length_a   1.000
_cell.length_b   1.000
_cell.length_c   1.000
_cell.angle_alpha   90.00
_cell.angle_beta   90.00
_cell.angle_gamma   90.00
#
_symmetry.space_group_name_H-M   'P 1'
#
loop_
_entity.id
_entity.type
_entity.pdbx_description
1 polymer ?
#
loop_
_entity_poly.entity_id
_entity_poly.type
_entity_poly.pdbx_seq_one_letter_code
_entity_poly.pdbx_strand_id
1 'polypeptide(L)'
;MPGITVIVMFLLLIIPLARQAHAAEFTVANVAQLQAALTTAASDGVDDTIWVAGGTYNVTSALTYNANNNGDGMLKIVALNSRALPLFDGSAGTARIMVFRNNTDQNNPNDNGADIMVEGIVFRNGNHGGLFIATGKADIQINKCLFMDNQEFNGSGASLWSVTGAISVIKNTFIDNSGTYFGGGLYVNTKSGFVQISNNHFSGNTALNGGGAPWLSPPVL
;
A
#
# COMPACT_ATOMS: atom_id res chain seq x y z
N MET A 1 -28.16 -64.01 34.51
CA MET A 1 -28.46 -62.57 34.53
C MET A 1 -27.72 -61.94 33.35
N PRO A 2 -28.40 -61.36 32.34
CA PRO A 2 -27.71 -60.72 31.23
C PRO A 2 -27.15 -59.37 31.68
N GLY A 3 -25.86 -59.13 31.42
CA GLY A 3 -25.16 -57.89 31.77
C GLY A 3 -25.65 -56.72 30.93
N ILE A 4 -25.95 -55.60 31.59
CA ILE A 4 -26.31 -54.34 30.97
C ILE A 4 -25.02 -53.68 30.45
N THR A 5 -24.88 -53.58 29.12
CA THR A 5 -23.81 -52.80 28.50
C THR A 5 -24.16 -51.32 28.59
N VAL A 6 -23.46 -50.57 29.45
CA VAL A 6 -23.59 -49.11 29.54
C VAL A 6 -22.74 -48.48 28.44
N ILE A 7 -23.38 -47.94 27.40
CA ILE A 7 -22.72 -47.13 26.37
C ILE A 7 -22.57 -45.72 26.95
N VAL A 8 -21.36 -45.36 27.37
CA VAL A 8 -21.03 -43.99 27.77
C VAL A 8 -20.84 -43.16 26.50
N MET A 9 -21.85 -42.36 26.15
CA MET A 9 -21.79 -41.44 25.01
C MET A 9 -21.04 -40.17 25.45
N PHE A 10 -19.78 -40.04 25.05
CA PHE A 10 -19.02 -38.80 25.25
C PHE A 10 -19.56 -37.72 24.30
N LEU A 11 -20.26 -36.72 24.84
CA LEU A 11 -20.58 -35.49 24.12
C LEU A 11 -19.27 -34.70 23.94
N LEU A 12 -18.71 -34.71 22.74
CA LEU A 12 -17.54 -33.90 22.41
C LEU A 12 -17.99 -32.43 22.35
N LEU A 13 -17.73 -31.68 23.40
CA LEU A 13 -17.89 -30.22 23.40
C LEU A 13 -16.83 -29.64 22.48
N ILE A 14 -17.18 -29.37 21.22
CA ILE A 14 -16.34 -28.60 20.29
C ILE A 14 -16.40 -27.15 20.77
N ILE A 15 -15.48 -26.77 21.66
CA ILE A 15 -15.23 -25.36 21.94
C ILE A 15 -14.59 -24.80 20.67
N PRO A 16 -15.21 -23.85 19.95
CA PRO A 16 -14.51 -23.17 18.88
C PRO A 16 -13.29 -22.50 19.54
N LEU A 17 -12.09 -22.97 19.19
CA LEU A 17 -10.88 -22.20 19.47
C LEU A 17 -11.08 -20.87 18.76
N ALA A 18 -11.34 -19.81 19.53
CA ALA A 18 -11.22 -18.47 19.01
C ALA A 18 -9.79 -18.37 18.46
N ARG A 19 -9.64 -18.32 17.14
CA ARG A 19 -8.38 -17.91 16.52
C ARG A 19 -8.11 -16.53 17.10
N GLN A 20 -7.10 -16.40 17.96
CA GLN A 20 -6.50 -15.10 18.15
C GLN A 20 -6.07 -14.63 16.77
N ALA A 21 -6.70 -13.58 16.27
CA ALA A 21 -6.29 -12.88 15.08
C ALA A 21 -4.92 -12.27 15.38
N HIS A 22 -3.86 -13.01 15.04
CA HIS A 22 -2.50 -12.49 15.03
C HIS A 22 -2.28 -11.83 13.68
N ALA A 23 -1.48 -10.77 13.67
CA ALA A 23 -1.09 -10.10 12.44
C ALA A 23 -0.52 -11.11 11.44
N ALA A 24 -1.00 -11.14 10.19
CA ALA A 24 -0.49 -12.09 9.22
C ALA A 24 0.82 -11.58 8.63
N GLU A 25 1.81 -12.48 8.51
CA GLU A 25 3.09 -12.17 7.89
C GLU A 25 3.27 -12.97 6.61
N PHE A 26 3.57 -12.27 5.52
CA PHE A 26 3.86 -12.86 4.23
C PHE A 26 5.31 -12.57 3.86
N THR A 27 6.06 -13.58 3.42
CA THR A 27 7.35 -13.36 2.75
C THR A 27 7.18 -13.69 1.27
N VAL A 28 7.50 -12.74 0.40
CA VAL A 28 7.30 -12.85 -1.04
C VAL A 28 8.60 -12.62 -1.80
N ALA A 29 8.77 -13.31 -2.93
CA ALA A 29 9.96 -13.23 -3.77
C ALA A 29 9.63 -13.05 -5.26
N ASN A 30 8.35 -12.94 -5.63
CA ASN A 30 7.90 -12.70 -7.00
C ASN A 30 6.52 -12.00 -7.05
N VAL A 31 6.15 -11.51 -8.24
CA VAL A 31 4.91 -10.75 -8.50
C VAL A 31 3.66 -11.53 -8.12
N ALA A 32 3.60 -12.83 -8.42
CA ALA A 32 2.42 -13.64 -8.13
C ALA A 32 2.19 -13.82 -6.63
N GLN A 33 3.26 -14.07 -5.87
CA GLN A 33 3.21 -14.14 -4.41
C GLN A 33 2.83 -12.79 -3.79
N LEU A 34 3.38 -11.69 -4.30
CA LEU A 34 3.05 -10.34 -3.83
C LEU A 34 1.57 -10.03 -4.06
N GLN A 35 1.04 -10.31 -5.26
CA GLN A 35 -0.39 -10.10 -5.51
C GLN A 35 -1.26 -11.01 -4.63
N ALA A 36 -0.89 -12.27 -4.42
CA ALA A 36 -1.64 -13.17 -3.55
C ALA A 36 -1.70 -12.65 -2.10
N ALA A 37 -0.57 -12.18 -1.57
CA ALA A 37 -0.49 -11.60 -0.24
C ALA A 37 -1.34 -10.32 -0.11
N LEU A 38 -1.27 -9.41 -1.10
CA LEU A 38 -2.12 -8.21 -1.14
C LEU A 38 -3.61 -8.55 -1.17
N THR A 39 -4.00 -9.60 -1.90
CA THR A 39 -5.39 -10.06 -1.96
C THR A 39 -5.86 -10.62 -0.62
N THR A 40 -5.02 -11.39 0.08
CA THR A 40 -5.35 -11.92 1.41
C THR A 40 -5.53 -10.78 2.41
N ALA A 41 -4.54 -9.89 2.51
CA ALA A 41 -4.55 -8.77 3.43
C ALA A 41 -5.74 -7.84 3.24
N ALA A 42 -6.21 -7.66 2.00
CA ALA A 42 -7.36 -6.83 1.70
C ALA A 42 -8.70 -7.40 2.22
N SER A 43 -8.73 -8.60 2.80
CA SER A 43 -9.99 -9.34 3.03
C SER A 43 -10.08 -10.14 4.33
N ASP A 44 -9.00 -10.30 5.09
CA ASP A 44 -8.99 -11.12 6.31
C ASP A 44 -9.25 -10.32 7.60
N GLY A 45 -9.20 -8.99 7.52
CA GLY A 45 -9.55 -8.06 8.58
C GLY A 45 -8.60 -8.09 9.77
N VAL A 46 -7.33 -8.42 9.53
CA VAL A 46 -6.25 -8.36 10.52
C VAL A 46 -5.14 -7.44 10.03
N ASP A 47 -4.23 -7.05 10.94
CA ASP A 47 -3.04 -6.32 10.53
C ASP A 47 -2.11 -7.24 9.73
N ASP A 48 -1.52 -6.76 8.65
CA ASP A 48 -0.67 -7.55 7.77
C ASP A 48 0.68 -6.90 7.54
N THR A 49 1.71 -7.75 7.49
CA THR A 49 3.04 -7.34 7.03
C THR A 49 3.49 -8.23 5.87
N ILE A 50 3.75 -7.61 4.73
CA ILE A 50 4.33 -8.23 3.55
C ILE A 50 5.82 -7.86 3.49
N TRP A 51 6.67 -8.83 3.80
CA TRP A 51 8.11 -8.78 3.66
C TRP A 51 8.52 -9.15 2.25
N VAL A 52 9.12 -8.21 1.53
CA VAL A 52 9.44 -8.36 0.11
C VAL A 52 10.93 -8.63 -0.07
N ALA A 53 11.29 -9.82 -0.56
CA ALA A 53 12.68 -10.17 -0.84
C ALA A 53 13.26 -9.31 -1.97
N GLY A 54 14.55 -8.98 -1.85
CA GLY A 54 15.28 -8.23 -2.87
C GLY A 54 15.28 -8.95 -4.22
N GLY A 55 15.20 -8.17 -5.31
CA GLY A 55 15.11 -8.69 -6.67
C GLY A 55 14.24 -7.80 -7.54
N THR A 56 14.22 -8.09 -8.84
CA THR A 56 13.37 -7.37 -9.81
C THR A 56 12.04 -8.09 -9.99
N TYR A 57 10.96 -7.37 -9.80
CA TYR A 57 9.58 -7.78 -9.99
C TYR A 57 9.09 -7.08 -11.27
N ASN A 58 9.06 -7.82 -12.39
CA ASN A 58 8.56 -7.31 -13.66
C ASN A 58 7.03 -7.27 -13.62
N VAL A 59 6.47 -6.10 -13.39
CA VAL A 59 5.04 -5.87 -13.28
C VAL A 59 4.48 -5.62 -14.68
N THR A 60 3.78 -6.62 -15.23
CA THR A 60 3.09 -6.52 -16.54
C THR A 60 1.61 -6.17 -16.39
N SER A 61 1.09 -6.21 -15.16
CA SER A 61 -0.27 -5.88 -14.78
C SER A 61 -0.25 -5.36 -13.35
N ALA A 62 -1.05 -4.32 -13.07
CA ALA A 62 -0.96 -3.60 -11.81
C ALA A 62 -1.13 -4.51 -10.59
N LEU A 63 -0.24 -4.35 -9.60
CA LEU A 63 -0.42 -4.90 -8.28
C LEU A 63 -1.53 -4.11 -7.57
N THR A 64 -2.51 -4.82 -7.03
CA THR A 64 -3.71 -4.19 -6.46
C THR A 64 -3.98 -4.62 -5.04
N TYR A 65 -4.32 -3.64 -4.21
CA TYR A 65 -4.92 -3.80 -2.89
C TYR A 65 -6.26 -3.06 -2.89
N ASN A 66 -7.33 -3.75 -2.50
CA ASN A 66 -8.69 -3.22 -2.56
C ASN A 66 -9.54 -3.71 -1.39
N ALA A 67 -9.59 -2.92 -0.31
CA ALA A 67 -10.24 -3.27 0.95
C ALA A 67 -11.64 -2.65 1.14
N ASN A 68 -12.35 -2.33 0.04
CA ASN A 68 -13.59 -1.54 0.08
C ASN A 68 -14.79 -2.14 0.83
N ASN A 69 -14.72 -3.37 1.35
CA ASN A 69 -15.91 -4.16 1.73
C ASN A 69 -15.92 -4.81 3.12
N ASN A 70 -15.11 -4.33 4.07
CA ASN A 70 -15.27 -4.48 5.54
C ASN A 70 -13.89 -4.59 6.20
N GLY A 71 -13.53 -3.54 6.96
CA GLY A 71 -12.51 -3.53 8.01
C GLY A 71 -11.25 -4.32 7.67
N ASP A 72 -10.31 -3.68 7.01
CA ASP A 72 -8.94 -4.17 6.97
C ASP A 72 -8.22 -3.84 8.28
N GLY A 73 -7.23 -4.66 8.65
CA GLY A 73 -6.20 -4.20 9.58
C GLY A 73 -5.09 -3.50 8.81
N MET A 74 -4.16 -2.88 9.54
CA MET A 74 -3.04 -2.12 8.99
C MET A 74 -2.25 -2.94 7.96
N LEU A 75 -1.95 -2.38 6.78
CA LEU A 75 -1.07 -3.02 5.81
C LEU A 75 0.33 -2.40 5.84
N LYS A 76 1.35 -3.24 6.06
CA LYS A 76 2.76 -2.88 5.90
C LYS A 76 3.39 -3.65 4.75
N ILE A 77 4.08 -2.94 3.85
CA ILE A 77 4.89 -3.54 2.80
C ILE A 77 6.31 -3.04 2.97
N VAL A 78 7.21 -3.96 3.29
CA VAL A 78 8.56 -3.63 3.74
C VAL A 78 9.58 -4.50 3.02
N ALA A 79 10.70 -3.90 2.58
CA ALA A 79 11.83 -4.68 2.10
C ALA A 79 12.32 -5.65 3.19
N LEU A 80 12.41 -6.93 2.86
CA LEU A 80 12.91 -7.98 3.76
C LEU A 80 14.37 -7.70 4.20
N ASN A 81 15.16 -7.09 3.32
CA ASN A 81 16.54 -6.72 3.59
C ASN A 81 16.80 -5.29 3.10
N SER A 82 17.10 -4.37 4.02
CA SER A 82 17.35 -2.96 3.73
C SER A 82 18.59 -2.68 2.87
N ARG A 83 19.44 -3.69 2.63
CA ARG A 83 20.60 -3.60 1.74
C ARG A 83 20.37 -4.20 0.35
N ALA A 84 19.25 -4.89 0.16
CA ALA A 84 18.87 -5.53 -1.09
C ALA A 84 17.40 -5.22 -1.35
N LEU A 85 17.13 -3.98 -1.78
CA LEU A 85 15.77 -3.49 -1.96
C LEU A 85 15.08 -4.20 -3.14
N PRO A 86 13.79 -4.53 -3.01
CA PRO A 86 13.00 -4.98 -4.14
C PRO A 86 12.77 -3.85 -5.14
N LEU A 87 12.91 -4.18 -6.42
CA LEU A 87 12.64 -3.30 -7.55
C LEU A 87 11.34 -3.74 -8.22
N PHE A 88 10.31 -2.92 -8.15
CA PHE A 88 9.10 -3.09 -8.93
C PHE A 88 9.26 -2.31 -10.24
N ASP A 89 9.37 -3.02 -11.36
CA ASP A 89 9.54 -2.42 -12.69
C ASP A 89 8.25 -2.52 -13.49
N GLY A 90 7.70 -1.39 -13.94
CA GLY A 90 6.45 -1.29 -14.73
C GLY A 90 6.59 -1.72 -16.19
N SER A 91 7.45 -2.71 -16.46
CA SER A 91 7.68 -3.29 -17.78
C SER A 91 8.01 -2.24 -18.83
N ALA A 92 9.07 -1.46 -18.59
CA ALA A 92 9.52 -0.38 -19.46
C ALA A 92 8.44 0.68 -19.77
N GLY A 93 7.64 1.06 -18.77
CA GLY A 93 6.65 2.12 -18.93
C GLY A 93 5.37 1.66 -19.63
N THR A 94 5.03 0.37 -19.56
CA THR A 94 3.78 -0.16 -20.15
C THR A 94 2.73 -0.51 -19.10
N ALA A 95 3.14 -0.71 -17.84
CA ALA A 95 2.24 -1.08 -16.77
C ALA A 95 2.28 -0.07 -15.62
N ARG A 96 1.11 0.18 -15.05
CA ARG A 96 1.01 0.76 -13.71
C ARG A 96 1.56 -0.24 -12.72
N ILE A 97 2.39 0.21 -11.78
CA ILE A 97 3.06 -0.70 -10.86
C ILE A 97 2.11 -1.11 -9.72
N MET A 98 1.63 -0.15 -8.93
CA MET A 98 0.92 -0.46 -7.69
C MET A 98 -0.24 0.50 -7.42
N VAL A 99 -1.39 -0.06 -7.03
CA VAL A 99 -2.64 0.66 -6.77
C VAL A 99 -3.28 0.18 -5.49
N PHE A 100 -3.39 1.06 -4.51
CA PHE A 100 -4.12 0.82 -3.28
C PHE A 100 -5.38 1.67 -3.24
N ARG A 101 -6.49 1.01 -2.98
CA ARG A 101 -7.76 1.66 -2.65
C ARG A 101 -8.24 1.07 -1.34
N ASN A 102 -8.20 1.88 -0.29
CA ASN A 102 -8.79 1.52 1.00
C ASN A 102 -9.98 2.44 1.25
N ASN A 103 -11.16 1.83 1.39
CA ASN A 103 -12.44 2.45 1.68
C ASN A 103 -12.56 3.93 1.27
N THR A 104 -12.86 4.18 0.01
CA THR A 104 -13.18 5.54 -0.47
C THR A 104 -14.62 5.97 -0.17
N ASP A 105 -15.41 5.16 0.54
CA ASP A 105 -16.74 5.52 0.97
C ASP A 105 -16.65 6.45 2.19
N GLN A 106 -17.31 7.60 2.12
CA GLN A 106 -17.28 8.62 3.18
C GLN A 106 -18.36 8.39 4.25
N ASN A 107 -19.11 7.27 4.16
CA ASN A 107 -20.39 7.10 4.84
C ASN A 107 -20.42 5.92 5.82
N ASN A 108 -19.33 5.15 5.96
CA ASN A 108 -19.24 4.12 6.98
C ASN A 108 -18.61 4.66 8.29
N PRO A 109 -19.40 4.86 9.37
CA PRO A 109 -18.89 5.34 10.65
C PRO A 109 -18.04 4.30 11.40
N ASN A 110 -18.09 3.01 11.02
CA ASN A 110 -17.36 1.93 11.69
C ASN A 110 -15.98 1.64 11.10
N ASP A 111 -15.53 2.46 10.14
CA ASP A 111 -14.25 2.28 9.49
C ASP A 111 -13.19 3.21 10.09
N ASN A 112 -12.36 2.65 10.98
CA ASN A 112 -11.07 3.21 11.35
C ASN A 112 -10.09 2.74 10.27
N GLY A 113 -10.02 3.48 9.16
CA GLY A 113 -9.28 3.03 7.97
C GLY A 113 -7.90 2.47 8.34
N ALA A 114 -7.59 1.29 7.83
CA ALA A 114 -6.30 0.67 8.06
C ALA A 114 -5.17 1.48 7.45
N ASP A 115 -4.25 1.91 8.30
CA ASP A 115 -3.04 2.62 7.87
C ASP A 115 -2.28 1.80 6.84
N ILE A 116 -1.77 2.49 5.82
CA ILE A 116 -0.94 1.89 4.79
C ILE A 116 0.48 2.41 4.94
N MET A 117 1.42 1.48 5.14
CA MET A 117 2.84 1.76 5.21
C MET A 117 3.60 1.05 4.08
N VAL A 118 4.40 1.82 3.34
CA VAL A 118 5.34 1.28 2.35
C VAL A 118 6.74 1.76 2.72
N GLU A 119 7.66 0.80 2.94
CA GLU A 119 9.03 1.11 3.34
C GLU A 119 10.09 0.37 2.53
N GLY A 120 11.07 1.11 2.00
CA GLY A 120 12.27 0.53 1.39
C GLY A 120 12.04 -0.10 0.01
N ILE A 121 11.07 0.36 -0.76
CA ILE A 121 10.74 -0.22 -2.07
C ILE A 121 11.26 0.70 -3.19
N VAL A 122 11.74 0.11 -4.28
CA VAL A 122 12.07 0.84 -5.52
C VAL A 122 10.94 0.67 -6.53
N PHE A 123 10.40 1.78 -7.03
CA PHE A 123 9.38 1.83 -8.07
C PHE A 123 9.97 2.47 -9.32
N ARG A 124 9.99 1.73 -10.43
CA ARG A 124 10.63 2.17 -11.66
C ARG A 124 9.79 1.91 -12.91
N ASN A 125 9.90 2.80 -13.90
CA ASN A 125 9.32 2.61 -15.22
C ASN A 125 7.79 2.38 -15.16
N GLY A 126 7.08 2.99 -14.22
CA GLY A 126 5.63 2.88 -14.08
C GLY A 126 4.87 3.74 -15.09
N ASN A 127 3.88 3.15 -15.76
CA ASN A 127 2.89 3.85 -16.59
C ASN A 127 1.65 4.17 -15.76
N HIS A 128 1.29 5.43 -15.64
CA HIS A 128 0.37 5.94 -14.62
C HIS A 128 0.94 5.81 -13.20
N GLY A 129 2.23 6.08 -13.09
CA GLY A 129 2.94 6.29 -11.85
C GLY A 129 3.53 5.05 -11.21
N GLY A 130 4.42 5.28 -10.24
CA GLY A 130 5.04 4.21 -9.45
C GLY A 130 4.13 3.67 -8.36
N LEU A 131 3.42 4.54 -7.65
CA LEU A 131 2.52 4.17 -6.57
C LEU A 131 1.32 5.09 -6.51
N PHE A 132 0.12 4.50 -6.56
CA PHE A 132 -1.13 5.21 -6.31
C PHE A 132 -1.76 4.68 -5.03
N ILE A 133 -2.07 5.57 -4.09
CA ILE A 133 -2.82 5.24 -2.87
C ILE A 133 -3.98 6.23 -2.71
N ALA A 134 -5.19 5.70 -2.58
CA ALA A 134 -6.39 6.46 -2.25
C ALA A 134 -7.05 5.84 -1.01
N THR A 135 -7.21 6.64 0.04
CA THR A 135 -7.87 6.22 1.28
C THR A 135 -9.02 7.13 1.69
N GLY A 136 -9.99 6.59 2.44
CA GLY A 136 -10.97 7.38 3.17
C GLY A 136 -10.34 8.05 4.39
N LYS A 137 -10.21 7.28 5.48
CA LYS A 137 -9.70 7.79 6.77
C LYS A 137 -8.31 7.31 7.16
N ALA A 138 -7.78 6.28 6.48
CA ALA A 138 -6.50 5.67 6.82
C ALA A 138 -5.31 6.61 6.61
N ASP A 139 -4.33 6.53 7.51
CA ASP A 139 -3.07 7.22 7.32
C ASP A 139 -2.21 6.53 6.25
N ILE A 140 -1.43 7.32 5.54
CA ILE A 140 -0.52 6.86 4.49
C ILE A 140 0.91 7.21 4.90
N GLN A 141 1.79 6.21 4.97
CA GLN A 141 3.21 6.40 5.31
C GLN A 141 4.11 5.81 4.24
N ILE A 142 4.87 6.67 3.55
CA ILE A 142 5.86 6.27 2.54
C ILE A 142 7.24 6.63 3.04
N ASN A 143 8.09 5.61 3.26
CA ASN A 143 9.37 5.76 3.93
C ASN A 143 10.51 5.11 3.16
N LYS A 144 11.65 5.82 2.99
CA LYS A 144 12.88 5.24 2.44
C LYS A 144 12.72 4.54 1.08
N CYS A 145 11.73 4.95 0.29
CA CYS A 145 11.48 4.43 -1.04
C CYS A 145 12.24 5.24 -2.10
N LEU A 146 12.45 4.62 -3.26
CA LEU A 146 12.98 5.26 -4.45
C LEU A 146 11.95 5.18 -5.58
N PHE A 147 11.59 6.33 -6.14
CA PHE A 147 10.73 6.44 -7.31
C PHE A 147 11.55 7.01 -8.46
N MET A 148 11.71 6.25 -9.54
CA MET A 148 12.47 6.71 -10.70
C MET A 148 11.86 6.36 -12.06
N ASP A 149 12.05 7.23 -13.05
CA ASP A 149 11.60 7.02 -14.43
C ASP A 149 10.08 6.73 -14.56
N ASN A 150 9.26 7.11 -13.58
CA ASN A 150 7.82 6.85 -13.61
C ASN A 150 7.08 7.98 -14.35
N GLN A 151 5.98 7.63 -15.03
CA GLN A 151 5.23 8.54 -15.91
C GLN A 151 3.73 8.50 -15.60
N GLU A 152 3.05 9.64 -15.52
CA GLU A 152 1.60 9.74 -15.30
C GLU A 152 1.03 11.10 -15.78
N PHE A 153 -0.30 11.22 -15.74
CA PHE A 153 -1.01 12.50 -15.77
C PHE A 153 -0.76 13.37 -14.52
N ASN A 154 -0.78 12.83 -13.29
CA ASN A 154 -0.56 13.52 -12.01
C ASN A 154 0.26 12.66 -11.04
N GLY A 155 1.38 13.15 -10.47
CA GLY A 155 2.05 12.44 -9.36
C GLY A 155 2.87 11.22 -9.78
N SER A 156 3.71 11.34 -10.81
CA SER A 156 4.27 10.18 -11.51
C SER A 156 5.17 9.30 -10.66
N GLY A 157 5.91 9.83 -9.70
CA GLY A 157 6.58 8.97 -8.71
C GLY A 157 5.55 8.31 -7.79
N ALA A 158 4.86 9.12 -6.99
CA ALA A 158 3.74 8.68 -6.16
C ALA A 158 2.57 9.68 -6.16
N SER A 159 1.35 9.15 -6.15
CA SER A 159 0.10 9.90 -6.07
C SER A 159 -0.70 9.43 -4.85
N LEU A 160 -0.76 10.29 -3.83
CA LEU A 160 -1.30 9.97 -2.51
C LEU A 160 -2.53 10.83 -2.23
N TRP A 161 -3.64 10.19 -1.92
CA TRP A 161 -4.89 10.85 -1.60
C TRP A 161 -5.52 10.23 -0.35
N SER A 162 -5.95 11.07 0.58
CA SER A 162 -6.79 10.65 1.71
C SER A 162 -7.94 11.64 1.90
N VAL A 163 -9.10 11.21 2.39
CA VAL A 163 -10.16 12.16 2.76
C VAL A 163 -9.77 12.86 4.06
N THR A 164 -9.53 12.09 5.13
CA THR A 164 -9.25 12.63 6.46
C THR A 164 -7.97 12.10 7.11
N GLY A 165 -7.37 11.03 6.57
CA GLY A 165 -6.14 10.45 7.09
C GLY A 165 -4.92 11.33 6.85
N ALA A 166 -3.94 11.21 7.74
CA ALA A 166 -2.66 11.88 7.62
C ALA A 166 -1.81 11.23 6.52
N ILE A 167 -0.99 12.03 5.85
CA ILE A 167 -0.07 11.57 4.81
C ILE A 167 1.34 11.98 5.21
N SER A 168 2.21 10.98 5.39
CA SER A 168 3.61 11.15 5.74
C SER A 168 4.51 10.59 4.65
N VAL A 169 5.37 11.44 4.09
CA VAL A 169 6.34 11.08 3.06
C VAL A 169 7.72 11.46 3.58
N ILE A 170 8.50 10.49 4.02
CA ILE A 170 9.76 10.74 4.74
C ILE A 170 10.93 9.94 4.16
N LYS A 171 12.08 10.61 3.99
CA LYS A 171 13.35 9.97 3.57
C LYS A 171 13.26 9.24 2.22
N ASN A 172 12.40 9.69 1.32
CA ASN A 172 12.26 9.12 -0.01
C ASN A 172 13.11 9.87 -1.03
N THR A 173 13.38 9.21 -2.14
CA THR A 173 14.05 9.80 -3.30
C THR A 173 13.15 9.69 -4.53
N PHE A 174 12.96 10.81 -5.23
CA PHE A 174 12.18 10.91 -6.46
C PHE A 174 13.07 11.48 -7.57
N ILE A 175 13.40 10.66 -8.56
CA ILE A 175 14.34 11.01 -9.64
C ILE A 175 13.69 10.82 -11.01
N ASP A 176 13.79 11.80 -11.90
CA ASP A 176 13.41 11.67 -13.32
C ASP A 176 11.98 11.15 -13.56
N ASN A 177 11.06 11.44 -12.62
CA ASN A 177 9.65 11.15 -12.78
C ASN A 177 8.96 12.31 -13.53
N SER A 178 8.08 12.00 -14.48
CA SER A 178 7.48 13.01 -15.37
C SER A 178 5.95 12.94 -15.38
N GLY A 179 5.33 14.00 -14.91
CA GLY A 179 3.88 14.18 -14.78
C GLY A 179 3.33 15.14 -15.83
N THR A 180 2.13 14.87 -16.35
CA THR A 180 1.54 15.75 -17.38
C THR A 180 1.09 17.09 -16.80
N TYR A 181 0.40 17.08 -15.66
CA TYR A 181 -0.20 18.29 -15.09
C TYR A 181 0.38 18.68 -13.74
N PHE A 182 0.50 17.76 -12.78
CA PHE A 182 0.91 18.11 -11.41
C PHE A 182 2.00 17.19 -10.87
N GLY A 183 2.97 17.80 -10.18
CA GLY A 183 3.91 17.12 -9.27
C GLY A 183 4.64 15.93 -9.88
N GLY A 184 5.62 16.19 -10.75
CA GLY A 184 6.33 15.14 -11.51
C GLY A 184 6.85 14.01 -10.63
N GLY A 185 7.38 14.34 -9.44
CA GLY A 185 7.81 13.35 -8.45
C GLY A 185 6.70 12.88 -7.51
N LEU A 186 5.90 13.80 -6.97
CA LEU A 186 4.97 13.51 -5.88
C LEU A 186 3.73 14.41 -5.98
N TYR A 187 2.55 13.79 -5.88
CA TYR A 187 1.29 14.47 -5.68
C TYR A 187 0.67 14.03 -4.36
N VAL A 188 0.31 15.00 -3.50
CA VAL A 188 -0.37 14.73 -2.24
C VAL A 188 -1.62 15.60 -2.12
N ASN A 189 -2.74 14.99 -1.76
CA ASN A 189 -3.99 15.68 -1.53
C ASN A 189 -4.75 15.06 -0.36
N THR A 190 -5.25 15.92 0.53
CA THR A 190 -6.14 15.51 1.60
C THR A 190 -7.20 16.57 1.86
N LYS A 191 -8.43 16.19 2.24
CA LYS A 191 -9.48 17.18 2.55
C LYS A 191 -9.34 17.76 3.95
N SER A 192 -8.88 17.00 4.93
CA SER A 192 -8.72 17.51 6.30
C SER A 192 -7.60 16.86 7.09
N GLY A 193 -6.88 15.91 6.48
CA GLY A 193 -5.76 15.23 7.12
C GLY A 193 -4.51 16.10 7.19
N PHE A 194 -3.59 15.72 8.06
CA PHE A 194 -2.30 16.39 8.17
C PHE A 194 -1.33 15.86 7.10
N VAL A 195 -0.53 16.74 6.48
CA VAL A 195 0.49 16.35 5.51
C VAL A 195 1.88 16.65 6.06
N GLN A 196 2.71 15.63 6.16
CA GLN A 196 4.13 15.74 6.52
C GLN A 196 5.02 15.28 5.38
N ILE A 197 5.86 16.17 4.87
CA ILE A 197 6.87 15.84 3.85
C ILE A 197 8.21 16.31 4.38
N SER A 198 9.11 15.38 4.70
CA SER A 198 10.41 15.73 5.30
C SER A 198 11.54 14.82 4.85
N ASN A 199 12.75 15.39 4.76
CA ASN A 199 13.97 14.66 4.40
C ASN A 199 13.91 13.90 3.07
N ASN A 200 13.11 14.36 2.11
CA ASN A 200 13.03 13.76 0.78
C ASN A 200 13.97 14.46 -0.19
N HIS A 201 14.42 13.71 -1.21
CA HIS A 201 15.22 14.23 -2.30
C HIS A 201 14.41 14.20 -3.62
N PHE A 202 14.33 15.33 -4.32
CA PHE A 202 13.68 15.45 -5.62
C PHE A 202 14.71 15.97 -6.63
N SER A 203 14.94 15.23 -7.71
CA SER A 203 15.88 15.62 -8.78
C SER A 203 15.34 15.23 -10.15
N GLY A 204 15.51 16.09 -11.15
CA GLY A 204 15.16 15.77 -12.54
C GLY A 204 13.68 15.48 -12.85
N ASN A 205 12.78 15.58 -11.85
CA ASN A 205 11.36 15.38 -12.08
C ASN A 205 10.77 16.55 -12.90
N THR A 206 9.71 16.32 -13.67
CA THR A 206 9.08 17.35 -14.52
C THR A 206 7.55 17.29 -14.47
N ALA A 207 6.89 18.45 -14.53
CA ALA A 207 5.44 18.56 -14.73
C ALA A 207 5.03 19.95 -15.23
N LEU A 208 3.84 20.08 -15.84
CA LEU A 208 3.32 21.37 -16.31
C LEU A 208 3.11 22.37 -15.15
N ASN A 209 2.44 21.95 -14.08
CA ASN A 209 2.23 22.73 -12.86
C ASN A 209 2.97 22.06 -11.68
N GLY A 210 3.72 22.85 -10.92
CA GLY A 210 4.53 22.35 -9.79
C GLY A 210 5.92 21.83 -10.16
N GLY A 211 6.24 21.73 -11.45
CA GLY A 211 7.55 21.25 -11.91
C GLY A 211 7.96 19.93 -11.27
N GLY A 212 9.26 19.73 -11.09
CA GLY A 212 9.81 18.56 -10.41
C GLY A 212 9.59 18.48 -8.90
N ALA A 213 8.94 19.49 -8.32
CA ALA A 213 8.67 19.56 -6.88
C ALA A 213 7.34 18.84 -6.54
N PRO A 214 7.12 18.50 -5.25
CA PRO A 214 5.82 18.02 -4.79
C PRO A 214 4.71 19.02 -5.09
N TRP A 215 3.56 18.52 -5.53
CA TRP A 215 2.33 19.32 -5.58
C TRP A 215 1.44 18.97 -4.39
N LEU A 216 1.09 19.98 -3.60
CA LEU A 216 0.21 19.85 -2.44
C LEU A 216 -1.09 20.59 -2.73
N SER A 217 -2.21 19.90 -2.58
CA SER A 217 -3.55 20.49 -2.73
C SER A 217 -4.44 20.29 -1.49
N PRO A 218 -4.02 20.74 -0.29
CA PRO A 218 -4.94 20.80 0.85
C PRO A 218 -5.98 21.91 0.64
N PRO A 219 -7.20 21.81 1.19
CA PRO A 219 -8.11 22.94 1.21
C PRO A 219 -7.51 24.10 1.99
N VAL A 220 -7.77 25.30 1.50
CA VAL A 220 -7.51 26.56 2.19
C VAL A 220 -8.38 26.55 3.45
N LEU A 221 -7.76 26.68 4.64
CA LEU A 221 -8.48 26.92 5.89
C LEU A 221 -9.25 28.25 5.82
#